data_AF-A0A968GF54-F1
#
_entry.id   AF-A0A968GF54-F1
#
_cell.length_a   1.000
_cell.length_b   1.000
_cell.length_c   1.000
_cell.angle_alpha   90.00
_cell.angle_beta   90.00
_cell.angle_gamma   90.00
#
_symmetry.space_group_name_H-M   'P 1'
#
loop_
_entity.id
_entity.type
_entity.pdbx_description
1 polymer ?
#
loop_
_entity_poly.entity_id
_entity_poly.type
_entity_poly.pdbx_seq_one_letter_code
_entity_poly.pdbx_strand_id
1 'polypeptide(L)'
;MRGLILLMMWMIPLFSVYAQTRSDRLKILENYANHMLLLAKDNYSGKDSPLLANGIRVSDNKPLVWKNGDGSDYILSNFSAQQNFMRFLVGLTTLTKEAKYRKVAEANVCYYFDHYQDEGGLLYWGGHRFIDLSTLKPVGVGDKNLVHELKNAYPYYDLMFDVDAKATTHFIEGLWHAHVYNWKEMETSRHGLYGLSLPKSLWSQKSTQLEPWYETKGLSFLNAGNDLIYAASILAKRTNQPQAQVWAEHLAYQYVYPRDTKTGLGVYQFTKPLKRDSTKDDSDTNSKYGDRAERQFGPEFGSTALEGNMLLSTRAGTIYSENALMQLQLAKELGQKQGANFHKWTVDGLIAFSKYAYDPASGKFRPMIADGTDLSNYVLPRDGYYGKKGTVLKQYDADSKFLLSFSRAYTLNQSKDLWQVIRGLAKGEDLGDVGSTAGKDLKLNFQTKNHSPYAIFVLIDLYTITKDRAYLQLADAVANNIMKQHYVAGFFLDHLDSQWANIDSIYPYALLTLEAAYLNRLDEIAPFINGAGFTEGEFRLNDGKIRVSTSDQHIFALRGNQELSSSRH
;
A
#
# COMPACT_ATOMS: atom_id res chain seq x y z
N MET A 1 39.60 -25.90 46.04
CA MET A 1 39.35 -26.47 44.70
C MET A 1 37.86 -26.38 44.40
N ARG A 2 37.54 -25.65 43.32
CA ARG A 2 36.34 -25.71 42.45
C ARG A 2 34.96 -25.69 43.12
N GLY A 3 34.36 -24.49 43.16
CA GLY A 3 32.92 -24.29 43.23
C GLY A 3 32.25 -24.57 41.88
N LEU A 4 31.16 -25.33 41.92
CA LEU A 4 30.29 -25.62 40.78
C LEU A 4 29.43 -24.38 40.46
N ILE A 5 29.59 -23.83 39.27
CA ILE A 5 28.63 -22.87 38.68
C ILE A 5 27.63 -23.69 37.88
N LEU A 6 26.37 -23.69 38.30
CA LEU A 6 25.26 -24.25 37.54
C LEU A 6 24.86 -23.24 36.45
N LEU A 7 25.23 -23.51 35.20
CA LEU A 7 24.72 -22.78 34.04
C LEU A 7 23.37 -23.38 33.64
N MET A 8 22.29 -22.66 33.94
CA MET A 8 20.95 -22.98 33.46
C MET A 8 20.84 -22.57 31.98
N MET A 9 21.13 -23.50 31.06
CA MET A 9 20.85 -23.33 29.63
C MET A 9 19.33 -23.31 29.42
N TRP A 10 18.81 -22.17 29.02
CA TRP A 10 17.47 -22.08 28.42
C TRP A 10 17.51 -22.80 27.07
N MET A 11 16.95 -24.00 27.00
CA MET A 11 16.68 -24.67 25.73
C MET A 11 15.56 -23.93 25.01
N ILE A 12 15.91 -23.14 23.99
CA ILE A 12 14.97 -22.70 22.96
C ILE A 12 14.63 -23.94 22.13
N PRO A 13 13.34 -24.30 21.96
CA PRO A 13 12.98 -25.47 21.18
C PRO A 13 13.24 -25.19 19.70
N LEU A 14 14.25 -25.87 19.14
CA LEU A 14 14.41 -26.05 17.70
C LEU A 14 13.25 -26.92 17.20
N PHE A 15 12.22 -26.29 16.65
CA PHE A 15 11.10 -27.02 16.04
C PHE A 15 11.56 -27.71 14.75
N SER A 16 11.43 -29.05 14.76
CA SER A 16 11.53 -29.94 13.61
C SER A 16 10.49 -29.58 12.54
N VAL A 17 10.88 -29.68 11.26
CA VAL A 17 10.02 -29.48 10.08
C VAL A 17 8.97 -30.60 10.02
N TYR A 18 7.85 -30.41 10.71
CA TYR A 18 6.62 -31.19 10.50
C TYR A 18 5.67 -30.38 9.61
N ALA A 19 4.87 -31.07 8.79
CA ALA A 19 3.73 -30.47 8.14
C ALA A 19 2.81 -29.87 9.21
N GLN A 20 2.78 -28.54 9.30
CA GLN A 20 2.05 -27.84 10.35
C GLN A 20 0.54 -27.97 10.10
N THR A 21 -0.22 -28.36 11.13
CA THR A 21 -1.68 -28.49 10.97
C THR A 21 -2.32 -27.11 10.98
N ARG A 22 -3.50 -26.96 10.38
CA ARG A 22 -4.23 -25.67 10.36
C ARG A 22 -4.55 -25.14 11.77
N SER A 23 -4.86 -26.03 12.71
CA SER A 23 -5.08 -25.68 14.12
C SER A 23 -3.83 -25.03 14.75
N ASP A 24 -2.64 -25.42 14.31
CA ASP A 24 -1.39 -24.83 14.80
C ASP A 24 -1.18 -23.42 14.22
N ARG A 25 -1.63 -23.15 12.98
CA ARG A 25 -1.46 -21.85 12.33
C ARG A 25 -2.25 -20.75 13.04
N LEU A 26 -3.54 -20.97 13.32
CA LEU A 26 -4.34 -19.97 14.03
C LEU A 26 -3.75 -19.67 15.42
N LYS A 27 -3.24 -20.69 16.11
CA LYS A 27 -2.58 -20.50 17.40
C LYS A 27 -1.28 -19.69 17.29
N ILE A 28 -0.50 -19.90 16.23
CA ILE A 28 0.67 -19.07 15.94
C ILE A 28 0.28 -17.62 15.68
N LEU A 29 -0.82 -17.38 14.95
CA LEU A 29 -1.33 -16.02 14.72
C LEU A 29 -1.77 -15.35 16.03
N GLU A 30 -2.44 -16.07 16.93
CA GLU A 30 -2.74 -15.58 18.29
C GLU A 30 -1.47 -15.23 19.07
N ASN A 31 -0.46 -16.10 19.01
CA ASN A 31 0.82 -15.89 19.70
C ASN A 31 1.56 -14.68 19.12
N TYR A 32 1.59 -14.53 17.79
CA TYR A 32 2.13 -13.36 17.10
C TYR A 32 1.41 -12.09 17.55
N ALA A 33 0.07 -12.08 17.56
CA ALA A 33 -0.72 -10.93 17.98
C ALA A 33 -0.40 -10.53 19.43
N ASN A 34 -0.40 -11.51 20.35
CA ASN A 34 -0.07 -11.25 21.75
C ASN A 34 1.37 -10.74 21.92
N HIS A 35 2.32 -11.29 21.16
CA HIS A 35 3.72 -10.90 21.20
C HIS A 35 3.91 -9.47 20.70
N MET A 36 3.38 -9.14 19.53
CA MET A 36 3.48 -7.78 18.97
C MET A 36 2.77 -6.76 19.85
N LEU A 37 1.59 -7.07 20.39
CA LEU A 37 0.89 -6.18 21.32
C LEU A 37 1.68 -5.94 22.61
N LEU A 38 2.39 -6.96 23.12
CA LEU A 38 3.22 -6.82 24.30
C LEU A 38 4.43 -5.92 24.05
N LEU A 39 5.07 -6.05 22.89
CA LEU A 39 6.31 -5.33 22.57
C LEU A 39 6.06 -3.91 22.04
N ALA A 40 5.00 -3.71 21.27
CA ALA A 40 4.71 -2.44 20.62
C ALA A 40 3.93 -1.45 21.49
N LYS A 41 3.25 -1.92 22.54
CA LYS A 41 2.48 -1.03 23.43
C LYS A 41 3.34 0.06 24.05
N ASP A 42 2.70 1.17 24.39
CA ASP A 42 3.30 2.24 25.16
C ASP A 42 3.78 1.74 26.54
N ASN A 43 5.09 1.83 26.77
CA ASN A 43 5.71 1.70 28.09
C ASN A 43 6.64 2.88 28.39
N TYR A 44 6.51 3.97 27.62
CA TYR A 44 7.50 5.05 27.52
C TYR A 44 6.94 6.38 27.99
N SER A 45 5.66 6.65 27.75
CA SER A 45 5.05 7.95 28.07
C SER A 45 4.74 8.18 29.55
N GLY A 46 4.71 7.10 30.33
CA GLY A 46 4.19 7.12 31.71
C GLY A 46 2.67 7.29 31.79
N LYS A 47 1.94 7.22 30.67
CA LYS A 47 0.48 7.26 30.59
C LYS A 47 -0.07 5.93 30.10
N ASP A 48 -1.35 5.68 30.40
CA ASP A 48 -2.10 4.55 29.85
C ASP A 48 -2.63 4.93 28.47
N SER A 49 -1.82 4.69 27.44
CA SER A 49 -2.14 4.97 26.04
C SER A 49 -2.27 3.66 25.25
N PRO A 50 -3.28 3.51 24.37
CA PRO A 50 -3.43 2.32 23.56
C PRO A 50 -2.48 2.28 22.35
N LEU A 51 -1.71 3.34 22.12
CA LEU A 51 -0.84 3.48 20.95
C LEU A 51 0.24 2.41 20.86
N LEU A 52 0.65 2.11 19.62
CA LEU A 52 1.62 1.08 19.29
C LEU A 52 2.80 1.67 18.50
N ALA A 53 4.01 1.20 18.76
CA ALA A 53 5.17 1.48 17.91
C ALA A 53 5.03 0.77 16.55
N ASN A 54 5.45 1.42 15.45
CA ASN A 54 5.38 0.80 14.10
C ASN A 54 6.40 -0.31 13.87
N GLY A 55 7.53 -0.27 14.57
CA GLY A 55 8.64 -1.19 14.35
C GLY A 55 9.23 -1.69 15.65
N ILE A 56 9.63 -2.96 15.68
CA ILE A 56 10.32 -3.59 16.80
C ILE A 56 11.64 -4.16 16.30
N ARG A 57 12.74 -3.81 16.96
CA ARG A 57 14.05 -4.36 16.63
C ARG A 57 14.13 -5.80 17.11
N VAL A 58 14.44 -6.71 16.20
CA VAL A 58 14.40 -8.17 16.47
C VAL A 58 15.43 -8.58 17.53
N SER A 59 16.58 -7.91 17.58
CA SER A 59 17.69 -8.29 18.46
C SER A 59 17.47 -8.00 19.94
N ASP A 60 16.70 -6.96 20.27
CA ASP A 60 16.56 -6.49 21.67
C ASP A 60 15.16 -5.94 22.01
N ASN A 61 14.18 -6.15 21.13
CA ASN A 61 12.78 -5.79 21.30
C ASN A 61 12.52 -4.29 21.53
N LYS A 62 13.47 -3.42 21.19
CA LYS A 62 13.29 -1.96 21.30
C LYS A 62 12.45 -1.41 20.13
N PRO A 63 11.66 -0.36 20.36
CA PRO A 63 10.83 0.21 19.32
C PRO A 63 11.68 1.02 18.34
N LEU A 64 11.16 1.19 17.13
CA LEU A 64 11.79 2.00 16.08
C LEU A 64 11.83 3.47 16.49
N VAL A 65 13.03 4.05 16.43
CA VAL A 65 13.27 5.46 16.72
C VAL A 65 13.57 6.20 15.41
N TRP A 66 12.78 7.23 15.13
CA TRP A 66 13.07 8.21 14.09
C TRP A 66 14.11 9.21 14.59
N LYS A 67 15.30 9.19 13.99
CA LYS A 67 16.37 10.15 14.28
C LYS A 67 16.15 11.39 13.43
N ASN A 68 15.51 12.42 13.97
CA ASN A 68 15.11 13.59 13.20
C ASN A 68 16.30 14.51 12.83
N GLY A 69 16.11 15.35 11.81
CA GLY A 69 17.14 16.29 11.32
C GLY A 69 17.56 17.36 12.33
N ASP A 70 16.66 17.75 13.24
CA ASP A 70 16.92 18.71 14.33
C ASP A 70 17.73 18.12 15.50
N GLY A 71 18.01 16.82 15.44
CA GLY A 71 18.76 16.10 16.44
C GLY A 71 17.92 15.43 17.55
N SER A 72 16.60 15.57 17.49
CA SER A 72 15.66 14.86 18.36
C SER A 72 15.48 13.40 17.92
N ASP A 73 15.20 12.53 18.87
CA ASP A 73 14.89 11.12 18.64
C ASP A 73 13.44 10.84 19.10
N TYR A 74 12.62 10.27 18.22
CA TYR A 74 11.20 10.02 18.49
C TYR A 74 10.85 8.54 18.31
N ILE A 75 10.08 7.97 19.22
CA ILE A 75 9.58 6.60 19.04
C ILE A 75 8.42 6.64 18.04
N LEU A 76 8.60 6.00 16.88
CA LEU A 76 7.66 6.11 15.76
C LEU A 76 6.34 5.36 16.04
N SER A 77 5.25 6.12 16.22
CA SER A 77 3.86 5.64 16.25
C SER A 77 3.01 6.43 15.25
N ASN A 78 2.83 5.89 14.06
CA ASN A 78 2.10 6.42 12.92
C ASN A 78 0.96 5.47 12.57
N PHE A 79 -0.27 5.84 12.91
CA PHE A 79 -1.43 4.96 12.74
C PHE A 79 -1.81 4.71 11.29
N SER A 80 -1.43 5.58 10.35
CA SER A 80 -1.60 5.29 8.91
C SER A 80 -0.82 4.04 8.47
N ALA A 81 0.27 3.72 9.17
CA ALA A 81 1.14 2.56 8.95
C ALA A 81 0.89 1.44 9.97
N GLN A 82 -0.37 1.24 10.37
CA GLN A 82 -0.81 0.15 11.26
C GLN A 82 -2.15 -0.46 10.82
N GLN A 83 -2.66 -0.04 9.66
CA GLN A 83 -4.04 -0.33 9.23
C GLN A 83 -4.22 -1.80 8.82
N ASN A 84 -3.17 -2.48 8.36
CA ASN A 84 -3.20 -3.93 8.14
C ASN A 84 -3.18 -4.69 9.47
N PHE A 85 -2.44 -4.19 10.47
CA PHE A 85 -2.48 -4.75 11.81
C PHE A 85 -3.88 -4.64 12.43
N MET A 86 -4.56 -3.50 12.25
CA MET A 86 -5.95 -3.34 12.69
C MET A 86 -6.90 -4.34 12.02
N ARG A 87 -6.79 -4.53 10.69
CA ARG A 87 -7.56 -5.55 9.96
C ARG A 87 -7.29 -6.96 10.47
N PHE A 88 -6.02 -7.27 10.72
CA PHE A 88 -5.60 -8.54 11.28
C PHE A 88 -6.19 -8.78 12.68
N LEU A 89 -6.11 -7.81 13.60
CA LEU A 89 -6.65 -7.95 14.96
C LEU A 89 -8.17 -8.15 14.97
N VAL A 90 -8.90 -7.38 14.15
CA VAL A 90 -10.36 -7.52 14.03
C VAL A 90 -10.72 -8.89 13.43
N GLY A 91 -10.05 -9.31 12.35
CA GLY A 91 -10.27 -10.61 11.76
C GLY A 91 -9.88 -11.77 12.72
N LEU A 92 -8.85 -11.59 13.53
CA LEU A 92 -8.45 -12.57 14.53
C LEU A 92 -9.51 -12.73 15.62
N THR A 93 -10.11 -11.63 16.10
CA THR A 93 -11.31 -11.69 16.97
C THR A 93 -12.45 -12.44 16.29
N THR A 94 -12.70 -12.20 15.00
CA THR A 94 -13.76 -12.90 14.25
C THR A 94 -13.58 -14.41 14.26
N LEU A 95 -12.35 -14.90 14.05
CA LEU A 95 -12.07 -16.34 13.99
C LEU A 95 -11.95 -17.00 15.37
N THR A 96 -11.31 -16.34 16.34
CA THR A 96 -11.01 -16.90 17.68
C THR A 96 -12.11 -16.65 18.71
N LYS A 97 -12.99 -15.67 18.45
CA LYS A 97 -13.96 -15.11 19.41
C LYS A 97 -13.32 -14.40 20.63
N GLU A 98 -12.00 -14.18 20.63
CA GLU A 98 -11.34 -13.40 21.66
C GLU A 98 -11.49 -11.89 21.38
N ALA A 99 -12.36 -11.23 22.14
CA ALA A 99 -12.68 -9.81 21.95
C ALA A 99 -11.50 -8.85 22.21
N LYS A 100 -10.45 -9.31 22.91
CA LYS A 100 -9.31 -8.45 23.30
C LYS A 100 -8.59 -7.83 22.09
N TYR A 101 -8.53 -8.51 20.95
CA TYR A 101 -7.83 -8.02 19.76
C TYR A 101 -8.56 -6.85 19.11
N ARG A 102 -9.86 -7.01 18.82
CA ARG A 102 -10.72 -5.92 18.33
C ARG A 102 -10.72 -4.72 19.28
N LYS A 103 -10.78 -4.94 20.59
CA LYS A 103 -10.74 -3.86 21.59
C LYS A 103 -9.48 -2.99 21.50
N VAL A 104 -8.32 -3.57 21.22
CA VAL A 104 -7.09 -2.78 21.02
C VAL A 104 -7.19 -1.93 19.75
N ALA A 105 -7.74 -2.48 18.67
CA ALA A 105 -7.91 -1.74 17.42
C ALA A 105 -8.89 -0.56 17.60
N GLU A 106 -10.02 -0.80 18.28
CA GLU A 106 -11.02 0.23 18.62
C GLU A 106 -10.43 1.31 19.54
N ALA A 107 -9.65 0.91 20.55
CA ALA A 107 -9.01 1.85 21.47
C ALA A 107 -8.00 2.77 20.75
N ASN A 108 -7.24 2.24 19.78
CA ASN A 108 -6.34 3.07 18.96
C ASN A 108 -7.12 4.10 18.15
N VAL A 109 -8.21 3.70 17.48
CA VAL A 109 -9.07 4.61 16.72
C VAL A 109 -9.63 5.71 17.62
N CYS A 110 -10.25 5.33 18.74
CA CYS A 110 -10.83 6.27 19.69
C CYS A 110 -9.79 7.30 20.16
N TYR A 111 -8.61 6.82 20.57
CA TYR A 111 -7.53 7.68 21.06
C TYR A 111 -7.01 8.66 20.00
N TYR A 112 -6.93 8.24 18.73
CA TYR A 112 -6.56 9.14 17.64
C TYR A 112 -7.60 10.23 17.39
N PHE A 113 -8.89 9.90 17.44
CA PHE A 113 -9.93 10.92 17.31
C PHE A 113 -9.96 11.88 18.51
N ASP A 114 -9.80 11.36 19.73
CA ASP A 114 -9.87 12.17 20.95
C ASP A 114 -8.68 13.13 21.11
N HIS A 115 -7.50 12.76 20.60
CA HIS A 115 -6.25 13.48 20.89
C HIS A 115 -5.51 14.01 19.66
N TYR A 116 -5.72 13.41 18.48
CA TYR A 116 -4.88 13.62 17.31
C TYR A 116 -5.64 13.94 16.03
N GLN A 117 -6.91 14.30 16.14
CA GLN A 117 -7.67 14.93 15.07
C GLN A 117 -7.62 16.46 15.24
N ASP A 118 -7.20 17.18 14.21
CA ASP A 118 -7.22 18.64 14.23
C ASP A 118 -8.63 19.19 14.01
N GLU A 119 -8.81 20.51 14.19
CA GLU A 119 -10.14 21.15 14.04
C GLU A 119 -10.72 21.00 12.61
N GLY A 120 -9.85 20.91 11.60
CA GLY A 120 -10.23 20.66 10.21
C GLY A 120 -10.58 19.20 9.91
N GLY A 121 -10.34 18.30 10.86
CA GLY A 121 -10.65 16.88 10.83
C GLY A 121 -9.52 15.97 10.41
N LEU A 122 -8.38 16.50 9.99
CA LEU A 122 -7.21 15.71 9.62
C LEU A 122 -6.55 15.08 10.85
N LEU A 123 -6.15 13.82 10.72
CA LEU A 123 -5.37 13.13 11.75
C LEU A 123 -3.88 13.47 11.65
N TYR A 124 -3.20 13.55 12.78
CA TYR A 124 -1.73 13.66 12.84
C TYR A 124 -1.06 12.32 12.55
N TRP A 125 -1.10 11.92 11.29
CA TRP A 125 -0.57 10.68 10.75
C TRP A 125 -0.10 10.85 9.28
N GLY A 126 0.26 9.75 8.62
CA GLY A 126 0.55 9.74 7.20
C GLY A 126 2.02 9.98 6.90
N GLY A 127 2.32 10.41 5.67
CA GLY A 127 3.70 10.49 5.17
C GLY A 127 4.61 11.43 5.96
N HIS A 128 4.06 12.46 6.60
CA HIS A 128 4.88 13.54 7.20
C HIS A 128 4.55 13.87 8.65
N ARG A 129 3.61 13.13 9.26
CA ARG A 129 3.19 13.31 10.65
C ARG A 129 3.03 11.97 11.34
N PHE A 130 3.37 11.93 12.61
CA PHE A 130 3.18 10.77 13.48
C PHE A 130 3.14 11.22 14.94
N ILE A 131 2.91 10.30 15.87
CA ILE A 131 2.97 10.55 17.31
C ILE A 131 4.27 9.96 17.86
N ASP A 132 5.04 10.77 18.59
CA ASP A 132 6.14 10.24 19.39
C ASP A 132 5.56 9.48 20.58
N LEU A 133 5.72 8.15 20.59
CA LEU A 133 5.15 7.28 21.63
C LEU A 133 5.70 7.62 23.03
N SER A 134 6.90 8.20 23.13
CA SER A 134 7.51 8.53 24.42
C SER A 134 6.95 9.80 25.06
N THR A 135 6.39 10.73 24.28
CA THR A 135 5.85 11.99 24.79
C THR A 135 4.36 12.17 24.50
N LEU A 136 3.81 11.32 23.64
CA LEU A 136 2.45 11.38 23.10
C LEU A 136 2.14 12.71 22.38
N LYS A 137 3.19 13.37 21.87
CA LYS A 137 3.07 14.61 21.10
C LYS A 137 3.13 14.32 19.60
N PRO A 138 2.34 15.04 18.78
CA PRO A 138 2.49 15.01 17.34
C PRO A 138 3.88 15.50 16.91
N VAL A 139 4.50 14.77 16.00
CA VAL A 139 5.77 15.09 15.34
C VAL A 139 5.50 15.40 13.87
N GLY A 140 6.30 16.30 13.31
CA GLY A 140 6.36 16.53 11.86
C GLY A 140 7.81 16.49 11.39
N VAL A 141 8.04 15.91 10.21
CA VAL A 141 9.39 15.59 9.74
C VAL A 141 9.90 16.61 8.71
N GLY A 142 11.03 17.26 9.01
CA GLY A 142 11.70 18.24 8.14
C GLY A 142 10.82 19.41 7.66
N ASP A 143 11.12 19.95 6.48
CA ASP A 143 10.40 21.09 5.87
C ASP A 143 8.93 20.78 5.49
N LYS A 144 8.48 19.53 5.67
CA LYS A 144 7.11 19.09 5.41
C LYS A 144 6.32 18.84 6.71
N ASN A 145 6.79 19.36 7.84
CA ASN A 145 6.24 19.12 9.18
C ASN A 145 4.78 19.59 9.43
N LEU A 146 4.14 20.25 8.47
CA LEU A 146 2.78 20.80 8.60
C LEU A 146 1.82 20.38 7.49
N VAL A 147 2.07 19.25 6.81
CA VAL A 147 1.16 18.71 5.81
C VAL A 147 0.68 17.31 6.13
N HIS A 148 -0.57 17.03 5.80
CA HIS A 148 -1.17 15.70 5.79
C HIS A 148 -0.89 15.05 4.43
N GLU A 149 -0.60 13.75 4.43
CA GLU A 149 -0.36 12.97 3.22
C GLU A 149 -0.71 11.50 3.42
N LEU A 150 -1.53 10.97 2.50
CA LEU A 150 -1.74 9.54 2.32
C LEU A 150 -1.39 9.18 0.86
N LYS A 151 -0.73 8.04 0.67
CA LYS A 151 -0.39 7.49 -0.64
C LYS A 151 -0.59 5.98 -0.64
N ASN A 152 -1.65 5.50 -1.28
CA ASN A 152 -2.06 4.10 -1.24
C ASN A 152 -2.16 3.58 0.21
N ALA A 153 -2.64 4.40 1.15
CA ALA A 153 -2.70 4.03 2.56
C ALA A 153 -3.92 3.13 2.84
N TYR A 154 -5.05 3.45 2.22
CA TYR A 154 -6.34 2.80 2.39
C TYR A 154 -6.67 2.48 3.86
N PRO A 155 -6.90 3.49 4.71
CA PRO A 155 -7.24 3.27 6.12
C PRO A 155 -8.44 2.33 6.30
N TYR A 156 -8.50 1.64 7.44
CA TYR A 156 -9.59 0.74 7.76
C TYR A 156 -10.84 1.52 8.21
N TYR A 157 -11.40 2.32 7.29
CA TYR A 157 -12.52 3.20 7.56
C TYR A 157 -13.73 2.46 8.13
N ASP A 158 -13.96 1.19 7.77
CA ASP A 158 -15.06 0.44 8.34
C ASP A 158 -14.96 0.31 9.87
N LEU A 159 -13.77 0.02 10.39
CA LEU A 159 -13.50 0.04 11.83
C LEU A 159 -13.64 1.45 12.40
N MET A 160 -13.13 2.46 11.68
CA MET A 160 -13.21 3.86 12.15
C MET A 160 -14.66 4.32 12.31
N PHE A 161 -15.53 4.01 11.34
CA PHE A 161 -16.97 4.28 11.40
C PHE A 161 -17.69 3.48 12.48
N ASP A 162 -17.26 2.24 12.75
CA ASP A 162 -17.81 1.42 13.84
C ASP A 162 -17.51 2.03 15.22
N VAL A 163 -16.37 2.72 15.37
CA VAL A 163 -15.96 3.37 16.63
C VAL A 163 -16.57 4.77 16.76
N ASP A 164 -16.35 5.64 15.77
CA ASP A 164 -16.90 6.98 15.75
C ASP A 164 -17.21 7.43 14.31
N ALA A 165 -18.47 7.31 13.92
CA ALA A 165 -18.93 7.72 12.61
C ALA A 165 -18.83 9.23 12.35
N LYS A 166 -18.94 10.08 13.39
CA LYS A 166 -18.87 11.53 13.24
C LYS A 166 -17.42 11.97 13.02
N ALA A 167 -16.50 11.50 13.85
CA ALA A 167 -15.08 11.80 13.72
C ALA A 167 -14.51 11.26 12.40
N THR A 168 -14.95 10.06 11.97
CA THR A 168 -14.57 9.51 10.66
C THR A 168 -15.12 10.33 9.50
N THR A 169 -16.38 10.79 9.56
CA THR A 169 -16.95 11.68 8.55
C THR A 169 -16.17 12.98 8.47
N HIS A 170 -15.89 13.60 9.63
CA HIS A 170 -15.12 14.84 9.74
C HIS A 170 -13.71 14.68 9.16
N PHE A 171 -13.07 13.53 9.38
CA PHE A 171 -11.78 13.21 8.76
C PHE A 171 -11.86 13.13 7.23
N ILE A 172 -12.83 12.40 6.68
CA ILE A 172 -12.93 12.23 5.22
C ILE A 172 -13.26 13.56 4.53
N GLU A 173 -14.13 14.38 5.12
CA GLU A 173 -14.41 15.72 4.63
C GLU A 173 -13.19 16.63 4.71
N GLY A 174 -12.45 16.60 5.83
CA GLY A 174 -11.18 17.33 6.01
C GLY A 174 -10.13 16.92 4.98
N LEU A 175 -10.00 15.61 4.74
CA LEU A 175 -9.11 15.02 3.76
C LEU A 175 -9.38 15.59 2.36
N TRP A 176 -10.63 15.58 1.92
CA TRP A 176 -11.00 16.15 0.62
C TRP A 176 -10.82 17.67 0.58
N HIS A 177 -11.25 18.38 1.62
CA HIS A 177 -11.15 19.83 1.67
C HIS A 177 -9.70 20.31 1.56
N ALA A 178 -8.78 19.66 2.27
CA ALA A 178 -7.37 20.06 2.30
C ALA A 178 -6.58 19.64 1.05
N HIS A 179 -6.99 18.57 0.37
CA HIS A 179 -6.26 18.01 -0.77
C HIS A 179 -6.82 18.44 -2.14
N VAL A 180 -8.04 18.97 -2.21
CA VAL A 180 -8.60 19.56 -3.43
C VAL A 180 -8.37 21.07 -3.40
N TYR A 181 -7.35 21.52 -4.12
CA TYR A 181 -6.97 22.94 -4.19
C TYR A 181 -7.95 23.76 -5.03
N ASN A 182 -8.52 23.16 -6.08
CA ASN A 182 -9.53 23.80 -6.92
C ASN A 182 -10.60 22.79 -7.32
N TRP A 183 -11.78 22.91 -6.72
CA TRP A 183 -12.93 22.03 -6.98
C TRP A 183 -13.50 22.19 -8.39
N LYS A 184 -13.37 23.38 -8.99
CA LYS A 184 -13.88 23.62 -10.35
C LYS A 184 -13.11 22.80 -11.39
N GLU A 185 -11.80 22.71 -11.21
CA GLU A 185 -10.87 22.11 -12.16
C GLU A 185 -10.37 20.75 -11.69
N MET A 186 -10.85 20.24 -10.56
CA MET A 186 -10.33 19.03 -9.90
C MET A 186 -8.80 19.08 -9.68
N GLU A 187 -8.24 20.24 -9.35
CA GLU A 187 -6.83 20.34 -8.97
C GLU A 187 -6.65 19.66 -7.60
N THR A 188 -5.91 18.56 -7.59
CA THR A 188 -5.60 17.80 -6.39
C THR A 188 -4.13 17.90 -6.01
N SER A 189 -3.84 17.65 -4.75
CA SER A 189 -2.48 17.56 -4.23
C SER A 189 -2.36 16.38 -3.29
N ARG A 190 -1.26 15.65 -3.41
CA ARG A 190 -0.74 14.73 -2.38
C ARG A 190 -0.53 15.33 -0.97
N HIS A 191 -0.45 16.66 -0.83
CA HIS A 191 -0.28 17.33 0.46
C HIS A 191 -1.48 18.23 0.78
N GLY A 192 -2.09 18.03 1.94
CA GLY A 192 -3.13 18.89 2.50
C GLY A 192 -2.62 19.67 3.72
N LEU A 193 -3.09 20.90 3.91
CA LEU A 193 -2.74 21.70 5.09
C LEU A 193 -3.65 21.35 6.26
N TYR A 194 -3.08 21.30 7.46
CA TYR A 194 -3.85 21.28 8.71
C TYR A 194 -4.48 22.65 9.01
N GLY A 195 -5.50 22.66 9.87
CA GLY A 195 -6.14 23.87 10.39
C GLY A 195 -7.12 24.55 9.43
N LEU A 196 -7.49 23.91 8.32
CA LEU A 196 -8.47 24.44 7.38
C LEU A 196 -9.88 24.21 7.91
N SER A 197 -10.65 25.29 8.10
CA SER A 197 -12.05 25.19 8.52
C SER A 197 -12.91 24.57 7.42
N LEU A 198 -13.68 23.54 7.76
CA LEU A 198 -14.57 22.89 6.81
C LEU A 198 -15.67 23.85 6.31
N PRO A 199 -15.93 23.89 4.99
CA PRO A 199 -17.06 24.64 4.46
C PRO A 199 -18.38 23.96 4.84
N LYS A 200 -19.44 24.75 5.04
CA LYS A 200 -20.79 24.24 5.38
C LYS A 200 -21.36 23.24 4.36
N SER A 201 -20.90 23.29 3.12
CA SER A 201 -21.37 22.41 2.04
C SER A 201 -20.21 22.02 1.14
N LEU A 202 -19.39 21.08 1.61
CA LEU A 202 -18.19 20.62 0.90
C LEU A 202 -18.51 20.02 -0.48
N TRP A 203 -19.53 19.16 -0.55
CA TRP A 203 -19.83 18.40 -1.78
C TRP A 203 -20.69 19.14 -2.79
N SER A 204 -21.23 20.32 -2.44
CA SER A 204 -22.08 21.12 -3.34
C SER A 204 -21.30 22.00 -4.32
N GLN A 205 -19.98 21.81 -4.39
CA GLN A 205 -19.12 22.52 -5.34
C GLN A 205 -19.51 22.15 -6.78
N LYS A 206 -19.15 22.99 -7.74
CA LYS A 206 -19.37 22.73 -9.17
C LYS A 206 -18.04 22.43 -9.83
N SER A 207 -17.98 21.39 -10.64
CA SER A 207 -16.83 21.10 -11.50
C SER A 207 -17.08 21.48 -12.95
N THR A 208 -16.00 21.59 -13.72
CA THR A 208 -15.98 21.74 -15.17
C THR A 208 -14.93 20.77 -15.69
N GLN A 209 -15.32 19.86 -16.59
CA GLN A 209 -14.36 18.96 -17.22
C GLN A 209 -13.41 19.77 -18.11
N LEU A 210 -12.11 19.61 -17.87
CA LEU A 210 -11.05 20.18 -18.70
C LEU A 210 -10.45 19.10 -19.60
N GLU A 211 -9.87 19.54 -20.71
CA GLU A 211 -9.06 18.66 -21.56
C GLU A 211 -7.83 18.16 -20.80
N PRO A 212 -7.38 16.91 -21.02
CA PRO A 212 -6.21 16.33 -20.37
C PRO A 212 -4.97 17.23 -20.39
N TRP A 213 -4.13 17.09 -19.36
CA TRP A 213 -2.80 17.73 -19.28
C TRP A 213 -2.81 19.25 -19.10
N TYR A 214 -3.89 19.80 -18.55
CA TYR A 214 -3.90 21.18 -18.06
C TYR A 214 -2.88 21.37 -16.94
N GLU A 215 -2.36 22.60 -16.84
CA GLU A 215 -1.24 22.93 -15.95
C GLU A 215 -1.72 23.33 -14.55
N THR A 216 -1.24 22.64 -13.52
CA THR A 216 -1.62 22.91 -12.11
C THR A 216 -0.40 22.98 -11.19
N LYS A 217 -0.57 23.57 -10.00
CA LYS A 217 0.47 23.54 -8.95
C LYS A 217 0.40 22.26 -8.13
N GLY A 218 -0.83 21.82 -7.82
CA GLY A 218 -1.14 20.51 -7.27
C GLY A 218 -0.69 19.40 -8.21
N LEU A 219 -0.05 18.38 -7.65
CA LEU A 219 0.34 17.19 -8.39
C LEU A 219 -0.70 16.10 -8.15
N SER A 220 -1.44 15.79 -9.20
CA SER A 220 -2.57 14.84 -9.21
C SER A 220 -2.10 13.38 -9.24
N PHE A 221 -1.10 13.03 -8.42
CA PHE A 221 -0.58 11.66 -8.37
C PHE A 221 -1.66 10.68 -7.91
N LEU A 222 -1.81 9.58 -8.65
CA LEU A 222 -2.83 8.58 -8.40
C LEU A 222 -2.69 7.93 -7.03
N ASN A 223 -1.49 7.85 -6.46
CA ASN A 223 -1.33 7.27 -5.11
C ASN A 223 -2.08 8.06 -4.03
N ALA A 224 -2.12 9.40 -4.12
CA ALA A 224 -2.96 10.22 -3.24
C ALA A 224 -4.42 10.26 -3.72
N GLY A 225 -4.64 10.30 -5.04
CA GLY A 225 -5.98 10.23 -5.64
C GLY A 225 -6.74 8.97 -5.23
N ASN A 226 -6.04 7.86 -5.09
CA ASN A 226 -6.54 6.58 -4.61
C ASN A 226 -7.16 6.68 -3.23
N ASP A 227 -6.49 7.33 -2.28
CA ASP A 227 -7.01 7.54 -0.93
C ASP A 227 -8.23 8.47 -0.92
N LEU A 228 -8.25 9.51 -1.77
CA LEU A 228 -9.42 10.39 -1.94
C LEU A 228 -10.64 9.61 -2.46
N ILE A 229 -10.47 8.88 -3.57
CA ILE A 229 -11.55 8.08 -4.20
C ILE A 229 -12.10 7.07 -3.20
N TYR A 230 -11.21 6.33 -2.53
CA TYR A 230 -11.59 5.31 -1.57
C TYR A 230 -12.34 5.91 -0.38
N ALA A 231 -11.81 6.96 0.24
CA ALA A 231 -12.43 7.61 1.39
C ALA A 231 -13.83 8.14 1.08
N ALA A 232 -14.01 8.86 -0.03
CA ALA A 232 -15.33 9.40 -0.40
C ALA A 232 -16.34 8.29 -0.74
N SER A 233 -15.90 7.20 -1.37
CA SER A 233 -16.78 6.07 -1.67
C SER A 233 -17.24 5.35 -0.39
N ILE A 234 -16.34 5.16 0.57
CA ILE A 234 -16.72 4.57 1.87
C ILE A 234 -17.62 5.53 2.67
N LEU A 235 -17.36 6.84 2.65
CA LEU A 235 -18.24 7.82 3.28
C LEU A 235 -19.66 7.73 2.71
N ALA A 236 -19.81 7.70 1.39
CA ALA A 236 -21.12 7.59 0.74
C ALA A 236 -21.82 6.26 1.06
N LYS A 237 -21.07 5.16 1.18
CA LYS A 237 -21.60 3.84 1.58
C LYS A 237 -22.07 3.82 3.04
N ARG A 238 -21.34 4.49 3.94
CA ARG A 238 -21.57 4.44 5.40
C ARG A 238 -22.51 5.53 5.91
N THR A 239 -22.85 6.52 5.09
CA THR A 239 -23.64 7.70 5.50
C THR A 239 -24.65 8.12 4.43
N ASN A 240 -25.51 9.09 4.74
CA ASN A 240 -26.47 9.67 3.79
C ASN A 240 -25.83 10.76 2.91
N GLN A 241 -24.60 10.56 2.41
CA GLN A 241 -23.86 11.53 1.59
C GLN A 241 -23.58 11.03 0.16
N PRO A 242 -24.62 10.87 -0.70
CA PRO A 242 -24.44 10.37 -2.06
C PRO A 242 -23.61 11.29 -2.95
N GLN A 243 -23.47 12.58 -2.62
CA GLN A 243 -22.63 13.51 -3.38
C GLN A 243 -21.14 13.20 -3.21
N ALA A 244 -20.71 12.59 -2.11
CA ALA A 244 -19.33 12.12 -1.96
C ALA A 244 -19.00 11.05 -3.02
N GLN A 245 -19.95 10.14 -3.31
CA GLN A 245 -19.79 9.15 -4.38
C GLN A 245 -19.66 9.80 -5.77
N VAL A 246 -20.43 10.86 -6.05
CA VAL A 246 -20.32 11.62 -7.31
C VAL A 246 -18.91 12.20 -7.47
N TRP A 247 -18.34 12.76 -6.42
CA TRP A 247 -16.97 13.27 -6.44
C TRP A 247 -15.92 12.17 -6.54
N ALA A 248 -16.12 11.03 -5.86
CA ALA A 248 -15.24 9.87 -5.99
C ALA A 248 -15.18 9.36 -7.44
N GLU A 249 -16.34 9.20 -8.08
CA GLU A 249 -16.42 8.81 -9.50
C GLU A 249 -15.84 9.88 -10.43
N HIS A 250 -16.11 11.17 -10.15
CA HIS A 250 -15.57 12.26 -10.95
C HIS A 250 -14.04 12.32 -10.91
N LEU A 251 -13.44 12.16 -9.73
CA LEU A 251 -11.98 12.10 -9.57
C LEU A 251 -11.41 10.85 -10.22
N ALA A 252 -12.03 9.68 -10.03
CA ALA A 252 -11.59 8.46 -10.70
C ALA A 252 -11.62 8.59 -12.23
N TYR A 253 -12.66 9.24 -12.77
CA TYR A 253 -12.78 9.51 -14.19
C TYR A 253 -11.66 10.42 -14.72
N GLN A 254 -11.12 11.32 -13.91
CA GLN A 254 -9.98 12.14 -14.33
C GLN A 254 -8.74 11.30 -14.69
N TYR A 255 -8.58 10.09 -14.15
CA TYR A 255 -7.48 9.17 -14.52
C TYR A 255 -7.83 8.26 -15.71
N VAL A 256 -9.09 8.24 -16.13
CA VAL A 256 -9.59 7.45 -17.26
C VAL A 256 -9.65 8.30 -18.53
N TYR A 257 -10.14 9.53 -18.42
CA TYR A 257 -10.28 10.47 -19.51
C TYR A 257 -8.99 10.70 -20.33
N PRO A 258 -7.80 10.85 -19.71
CA PRO A 258 -6.54 11.08 -20.43
C PRO A 258 -5.84 9.81 -20.90
N ARG A 259 -6.47 8.63 -20.78
CA ARG A 259 -5.89 7.38 -21.32
C ARG A 259 -5.62 7.52 -22.81
N ASP A 260 -4.54 6.90 -23.25
CA ASP A 260 -4.19 6.93 -24.66
C ASP A 260 -5.30 6.29 -25.51
N THR A 261 -5.74 6.98 -26.56
CA THR A 261 -6.92 6.57 -27.35
C THR A 261 -6.67 5.36 -28.23
N LYS A 262 -5.40 5.02 -28.48
CA LYS A 262 -5.00 3.86 -29.31
C LYS A 262 -4.72 2.62 -28.45
N THR A 263 -4.04 2.79 -27.32
CA THR A 263 -3.60 1.67 -26.48
C THR A 263 -4.53 1.41 -25.30
N GLY A 264 -5.24 2.44 -24.81
CA GLY A 264 -6.01 2.40 -23.56
C GLY A 264 -5.17 2.47 -22.28
N LEU A 265 -3.86 2.71 -22.40
CA LEU A 265 -2.92 2.76 -21.28
C LEU A 265 -2.98 4.09 -20.51
N GLY A 266 -2.45 4.08 -19.29
CA GLY A 266 -2.36 5.25 -18.41
C GLY A 266 -3.59 5.47 -17.51
N VAL A 267 -3.58 6.50 -16.66
CA VAL A 267 -2.46 7.43 -16.38
C VAL A 267 -2.14 7.47 -14.89
N TYR A 268 -0.90 7.83 -14.54
CA TYR A 268 -0.47 8.03 -13.16
C TYR A 268 -0.94 9.37 -12.56
N GLN A 269 -1.21 10.36 -13.40
CA GLN A 269 -1.75 11.67 -13.05
C GLN A 269 -2.42 12.29 -14.28
N PHE A 270 -3.37 13.20 -14.10
CA PHE A 270 -4.17 13.77 -15.18
C PHE A 270 -3.86 15.25 -15.49
N THR A 271 -3.06 15.88 -14.63
CA THR A 271 -2.50 17.21 -14.84
C THR A 271 -0.99 17.14 -15.07
N LYS A 272 -0.42 18.19 -15.65
CA LYS A 272 1.04 18.39 -15.68
C LYS A 272 1.41 19.60 -14.81
N PRO A 273 2.61 19.63 -14.21
CA PRO A 273 2.99 20.73 -13.34
C PRO A 273 3.14 22.05 -14.11
N LEU A 274 2.54 23.10 -13.56
CA LEU A 274 2.70 24.48 -14.06
C LEU A 274 4.17 24.91 -13.94
N LYS A 275 4.78 25.20 -15.10
CA LYS A 275 6.13 25.75 -15.17
C LYS A 275 6.13 27.20 -14.70
N ARG A 276 6.87 27.46 -13.62
CA ARG A 276 6.96 28.76 -12.94
C ARG A 276 8.38 29.31 -12.89
N ASP A 277 9.36 28.50 -13.27
CA ASP A 277 10.79 28.84 -13.22
C ASP A 277 11.57 28.03 -14.28
N SER A 278 12.87 28.27 -14.41
CA SER A 278 13.78 27.52 -15.30
C SER A 278 15.03 27.04 -14.55
N THR A 279 15.56 25.89 -14.95
CA THR A 279 16.83 25.36 -14.44
C THR A 279 17.71 24.92 -15.60
N LYS A 280 19.03 24.97 -15.39
CA LYS A 280 20.04 24.35 -16.26
C LYS A 280 20.63 23.07 -15.66
N ASP A 281 20.22 22.73 -14.44
CA ASP A 281 20.63 21.52 -13.73
C ASP A 281 19.54 20.46 -13.90
N ASP A 282 19.85 19.43 -14.67
CA ASP A 282 18.96 18.30 -14.93
C ASP A 282 18.68 17.48 -13.67
N SER A 283 19.56 17.53 -12.67
CA SER A 283 19.36 16.85 -11.39
C SER A 283 18.38 17.57 -10.46
N ASP A 284 18.14 18.87 -10.67
CA ASP A 284 17.06 19.59 -9.99
C ASP A 284 15.72 19.31 -10.65
N THR A 285 14.93 18.48 -9.97
CA THR A 285 13.68 17.93 -10.46
C THR A 285 12.45 18.56 -9.80
N ASN A 286 12.61 19.74 -9.19
CA ASN A 286 11.48 20.48 -8.64
C ASN A 286 10.40 20.75 -9.72
N SER A 287 9.14 20.48 -9.38
CA SER A 287 8.02 20.61 -10.32
C SER A 287 7.77 22.05 -10.79
N LYS A 288 8.31 23.07 -10.10
CA LYS A 288 8.28 24.45 -10.59
C LYS A 288 8.97 24.63 -11.96
N TYR A 289 9.82 23.69 -12.37
CA TYR A 289 10.51 23.73 -13.67
C TYR A 289 9.71 23.09 -14.83
N GLY A 290 8.46 22.67 -14.58
CA GLY A 290 7.61 22.00 -15.58
C GLY A 290 7.62 20.48 -15.44
N ASP A 291 7.00 19.80 -16.40
CA ASP A 291 6.83 18.34 -16.38
C ASP A 291 8.19 17.64 -16.43
N ARG A 292 8.41 16.73 -15.49
CA ARG A 292 9.71 16.07 -15.32
C ARG A 292 9.95 14.97 -16.34
N ALA A 293 8.91 14.34 -16.87
CA ALA A 293 9.06 13.43 -18.00
C ALA A 293 9.35 14.20 -19.28
N GLU A 294 8.66 15.34 -19.48
CA GLU A 294 8.87 16.19 -20.66
C GLU A 294 10.33 16.69 -20.71
N ARG A 295 10.88 17.10 -19.57
CA ARG A 295 12.30 17.50 -19.47
C ARG A 295 13.28 16.37 -19.78
N GLN A 296 13.04 15.16 -19.27
CA GLN A 296 14.01 14.07 -19.35
C GLN A 296 13.88 13.22 -20.64
N PHE A 297 12.68 13.10 -21.18
CA PHE A 297 12.32 12.23 -22.31
C PHE A 297 11.73 12.99 -23.51
N GLY A 298 11.17 14.19 -23.31
CA GLY A 298 10.57 14.98 -24.39
C GLY A 298 11.49 15.25 -25.59
N PRO A 299 12.81 15.48 -25.42
CA PRO A 299 13.72 15.64 -26.57
C PRO A 299 13.78 14.43 -27.51
N GLU A 300 13.58 13.21 -27.00
CA GLU A 300 13.61 11.98 -27.81
C GLU A 300 12.22 11.47 -28.19
N PHE A 301 11.22 11.68 -27.34
CA PHE A 301 9.89 11.05 -27.46
C PHE A 301 8.74 12.04 -27.71
N GLY A 302 9.02 13.35 -27.73
CA GLY A 302 8.03 14.37 -28.04
C GLY A 302 6.98 14.58 -26.94
N SER A 303 5.80 15.04 -27.35
CA SER A 303 4.77 15.56 -26.45
C SER A 303 4.02 14.50 -25.61
N THR A 304 4.19 13.22 -25.90
CA THR A 304 3.58 12.13 -25.11
C THR A 304 4.38 11.81 -23.85
N ALA A 305 5.63 12.27 -23.75
CA ALA A 305 6.49 12.14 -22.59
C ALA A 305 6.04 13.07 -21.45
N LEU A 306 4.93 12.72 -20.80
CA LEU A 306 4.37 13.41 -19.64
C LEU A 306 4.39 12.49 -18.43
N GLU A 307 4.46 13.05 -17.22
CA GLU A 307 4.57 12.27 -15.99
C GLU A 307 3.47 11.21 -15.85
N GLY A 308 2.24 11.56 -16.24
CA GLY A 308 1.10 10.65 -16.20
C GLY A 308 1.18 9.48 -17.17
N ASN A 309 1.95 9.62 -18.25
CA ASN A 309 2.12 8.59 -19.27
C ASN A 309 3.28 7.63 -18.98
N MET A 310 4.09 7.88 -17.96
CA MET A 310 5.27 7.05 -17.65
C MET A 310 4.88 5.78 -16.88
N LEU A 311 4.78 4.66 -17.58
CA LEU A 311 4.43 3.33 -17.04
C LEU A 311 5.68 2.55 -16.64
N LEU A 312 6.38 3.07 -15.64
CA LEU A 312 7.51 2.38 -14.98
C LEU A 312 7.02 1.59 -13.76
N SER A 313 7.81 0.64 -13.27
CA SER A 313 7.43 -0.35 -12.24
C SER A 313 6.58 0.21 -11.08
N THR A 314 7.02 1.27 -10.41
CA THR A 314 6.28 1.88 -9.29
C THR A 314 4.93 2.47 -9.72
N ARG A 315 4.88 3.14 -10.88
CA ARG A 315 3.70 3.85 -11.38
C ARG A 315 2.69 2.85 -11.93
N ALA A 316 3.18 1.88 -12.69
CA ALA A 316 2.40 0.74 -13.15
C ALA A 316 1.83 -0.07 -11.97
N GLY A 317 2.61 -0.25 -10.89
CA GLY A 317 2.09 -0.79 -9.63
C GLY A 317 0.89 0.01 -9.14
N THR A 318 1.06 1.31 -8.89
CA THR A 318 -0.03 2.17 -8.37
C THR A 318 -1.30 2.13 -9.23
N ILE A 319 -1.18 2.10 -10.56
CA ILE A 319 -2.32 2.07 -11.49
C ILE A 319 -2.96 0.67 -11.56
N TYR A 320 -2.15 -0.36 -11.77
CA TYR A 320 -2.62 -1.69 -12.15
C TYR A 320 -2.58 -2.71 -11.00
N SER A 321 -2.21 -2.28 -9.79
CA SER A 321 -2.32 -3.04 -8.54
C SER A 321 -3.17 -2.27 -7.52
N GLU A 322 -2.64 -1.23 -6.86
CA GLU A 322 -3.32 -0.58 -5.74
C GLU A 322 -4.66 0.05 -6.17
N ASN A 323 -4.65 0.91 -7.20
CA ASN A 323 -5.88 1.50 -7.73
C ASN A 323 -6.87 0.44 -8.22
N ALA A 324 -6.37 -0.58 -8.94
CA ALA A 324 -7.18 -1.63 -9.49
C ALA A 324 -7.88 -2.45 -8.39
N LEU A 325 -7.15 -2.87 -7.34
CA LEU A 325 -7.72 -3.62 -6.23
C LEU A 325 -8.78 -2.80 -5.47
N MET A 326 -8.49 -1.53 -5.23
CA MET A 326 -9.43 -0.63 -4.58
C MET A 326 -10.71 -0.43 -5.42
N GLN A 327 -10.60 -0.11 -6.72
CA GLN A 327 -11.76 0.10 -7.58
C GLN A 327 -12.57 -1.18 -7.83
N LEU A 328 -11.93 -2.34 -7.96
CA LEU A 328 -12.64 -3.63 -8.08
C LEU A 328 -13.40 -3.97 -6.79
N GLN A 329 -12.80 -3.69 -5.63
CA GLN A 329 -13.50 -3.88 -4.36
C GLN A 329 -14.69 -2.93 -4.24
N LEU A 330 -14.53 -1.63 -4.55
CA LEU A 330 -15.64 -0.68 -4.58
C LEU A 330 -16.73 -1.10 -5.58
N ALA A 331 -16.34 -1.57 -6.77
CA ALA A 331 -17.29 -2.04 -7.77
C ALA A 331 -18.13 -3.22 -7.28
N LYS A 332 -17.50 -4.18 -6.57
CA LYS A 332 -18.19 -5.30 -5.94
C LYS A 332 -19.18 -4.81 -4.87
N GLU A 333 -18.75 -3.90 -4.00
CA GLU A 333 -19.55 -3.43 -2.86
C GLU A 333 -20.70 -2.50 -3.25
N LEU A 334 -20.51 -1.65 -4.26
CA LEU A 334 -21.54 -0.74 -4.80
C LEU A 334 -22.52 -1.46 -5.75
N GLY A 335 -22.21 -2.70 -6.14
CA GLY A 335 -23.03 -3.52 -7.02
C GLY A 335 -23.05 -3.02 -8.48
N GLN A 336 -23.81 -3.73 -9.33
CA GLN A 336 -23.74 -3.57 -10.79
C GLN A 336 -24.13 -2.19 -11.32
N LYS A 337 -24.90 -1.38 -10.59
CA LYS A 337 -25.36 -0.07 -11.06
C LYS A 337 -24.38 1.05 -10.67
N GLN A 338 -24.11 1.19 -9.38
CA GLN A 338 -23.23 2.26 -8.87
C GLN A 338 -21.74 1.90 -9.07
N GLY A 339 -21.38 0.62 -9.04
CA GLY A 339 -20.02 0.14 -9.28
C GLY A 339 -19.65 -0.06 -10.76
N ALA A 340 -20.58 0.16 -11.70
CA ALA A 340 -20.38 -0.17 -13.12
C ALA A 340 -19.16 0.52 -13.74
N ASN A 341 -18.99 1.80 -13.43
CA ASN A 341 -17.92 2.63 -13.96
C ASN A 341 -16.55 2.18 -13.45
N PHE A 342 -16.38 2.02 -12.13
CA PHE A 342 -15.16 1.49 -11.54
C PHE A 342 -14.79 0.12 -12.13
N HIS A 343 -15.77 -0.78 -12.26
CA HIS A 343 -15.56 -2.09 -12.86
C HIS A 343 -15.04 -1.98 -14.30
N LYS A 344 -15.77 -1.26 -15.17
CA LYS A 344 -15.42 -1.13 -16.58
C LYS A 344 -14.05 -0.49 -16.76
N TRP A 345 -13.82 0.66 -16.14
CA TRP A 345 -12.58 1.41 -16.32
C TRP A 345 -11.36 0.63 -15.81
N THR A 346 -11.51 -0.10 -14.70
CA THR A 346 -10.41 -0.90 -14.17
C THR A 346 -10.09 -2.08 -15.07
N VAL A 347 -11.10 -2.85 -15.48
CA VAL A 347 -10.90 -4.03 -16.33
C VAL A 347 -10.34 -3.65 -17.70
N ASP A 348 -10.87 -2.60 -18.33
CA ASP A 348 -10.35 -2.10 -19.61
C ASP A 348 -8.86 -1.71 -19.50
N GLY A 349 -8.48 -1.05 -18.41
CA GLY A 349 -7.09 -0.66 -18.15
C GLY A 349 -6.15 -1.85 -17.93
N LEU A 350 -6.59 -2.86 -17.18
CA LEU A 350 -5.82 -4.10 -16.97
C LEU A 350 -5.64 -4.88 -18.27
N ILE A 351 -6.68 -4.98 -19.10
CA ILE A 351 -6.60 -5.63 -20.42
C ILE A 351 -5.60 -4.87 -21.31
N ALA A 352 -5.69 -3.55 -21.39
CA ALA A 352 -4.73 -2.73 -22.11
C ALA A 352 -3.29 -2.95 -21.62
N PHE A 353 -3.06 -2.87 -20.30
CA PHE A 353 -1.74 -3.08 -19.72
C PHE A 353 -1.19 -4.46 -20.04
N SER A 354 -2.01 -5.50 -19.94
CA SER A 354 -1.57 -6.86 -20.30
C SER A 354 -1.21 -7.00 -21.77
N LYS A 355 -1.97 -6.39 -22.68
CA LYS A 355 -1.74 -6.49 -24.12
C LYS A 355 -0.42 -5.86 -24.55
N TYR A 356 -0.06 -4.72 -23.97
CA TYR A 356 1.10 -3.94 -24.40
C TYR A 356 2.34 -4.19 -23.52
N ALA A 357 2.18 -4.22 -22.20
CA ALA A 357 3.31 -4.29 -21.28
C ALA A 357 3.74 -5.72 -20.97
N TYR A 358 2.83 -6.70 -20.92
CA TYR A 358 3.20 -8.07 -20.55
C TYR A 358 3.99 -8.74 -21.68
N ASP A 359 5.11 -9.35 -21.31
CA ASP A 359 5.94 -10.15 -22.20
C ASP A 359 5.83 -11.64 -21.83
N PRO A 360 5.02 -12.44 -22.54
CA PRO A 360 4.83 -13.86 -22.21
C PRO A 360 6.10 -14.70 -22.31
N ALA A 361 7.09 -14.26 -23.11
CA ALA A 361 8.34 -15.00 -23.29
C ALA A 361 9.23 -14.92 -22.05
N SER A 362 9.29 -13.75 -21.40
CA SER A 362 10.08 -13.53 -20.20
C SER A 362 9.27 -13.60 -18.90
N GLY A 363 7.93 -13.50 -18.98
CA GLY A 363 7.05 -13.38 -17.83
C GLY A 363 7.11 -12.01 -17.14
N LYS A 364 7.67 -10.98 -17.79
CA LYS A 364 7.92 -9.65 -17.21
C LYS A 364 7.06 -8.57 -17.84
N PHE A 365 7.02 -7.40 -17.20
CA PHE A 365 6.45 -6.19 -17.80
C PHE A 365 7.53 -5.30 -18.40
N ARG A 366 7.21 -4.68 -19.54
CA ARG A 366 8.01 -3.64 -20.20
C ARG A 366 7.84 -2.31 -19.47
N PRO A 367 8.90 -1.51 -19.26
CA PRO A 367 8.75 -0.09 -18.99
C PRO A 367 8.23 0.61 -20.25
N MET A 368 7.21 1.46 -20.12
CA MET A 368 6.55 2.06 -21.30
C MET A 368 6.18 3.53 -21.12
N ILE A 369 5.95 4.20 -22.24
CA ILE A 369 5.09 5.40 -22.32
C ILE A 369 3.68 4.93 -22.73
N ALA A 370 2.63 5.58 -22.22
CA ALA A 370 1.23 5.18 -22.46
C ALA A 370 0.81 5.16 -23.95
N ASP A 371 1.52 5.85 -24.84
CA ASP A 371 1.27 5.76 -26.30
C ASP A 371 1.68 4.41 -26.92
N GLY A 372 2.28 3.51 -26.12
CA GLY A 372 2.74 2.19 -26.54
C GLY A 372 4.24 2.11 -26.80
N THR A 373 5.00 3.19 -26.61
CA THR A 373 6.45 3.18 -26.73
C THR A 373 7.08 2.26 -25.68
N ASP A 374 7.84 1.26 -26.14
CA ASP A 374 8.62 0.36 -25.30
C ASP A 374 9.96 1.02 -24.92
N LEU A 375 10.24 1.10 -23.62
CA LEU A 375 11.48 1.65 -23.07
C LEU A 375 12.44 0.55 -22.59
N SER A 376 12.19 -0.72 -22.94
CA SER A 376 13.02 -1.85 -22.53
C SER A 376 14.47 -1.65 -23.00
N ASN A 377 15.38 -1.65 -22.04
CA ASN A 377 16.82 -1.40 -22.19
C ASN A 377 17.18 0.02 -22.67
N TYR A 378 16.25 0.98 -22.59
CA TYR A 378 16.56 2.38 -22.88
C TYR A 378 17.54 2.95 -21.87
N VAL A 379 18.61 3.59 -22.35
CA VAL A 379 19.64 4.24 -21.54
C VAL A 379 19.30 5.72 -21.41
N LEU A 380 19.11 6.21 -20.18
CA LEU A 380 18.79 7.62 -19.95
C LEU A 380 19.95 8.50 -20.45
N PRO A 381 19.72 9.41 -21.42
CA PRO A 381 20.78 10.24 -22.01
C PRO A 381 21.19 11.42 -21.10
N ARG A 382 20.37 11.73 -20.09
CA ARG A 382 20.54 12.83 -19.14
C ARG A 382 19.98 12.50 -17.76
N ASP A 383 20.42 13.24 -16.76
CA ASP A 383 19.86 13.20 -15.41
C ASP A 383 18.39 13.66 -15.42
N GLY A 384 17.67 13.33 -14.37
CA GLY A 384 16.29 13.77 -14.21
C GLY A 384 15.54 12.93 -13.19
N TYR A 385 14.23 13.13 -13.15
CA TYR A 385 13.36 12.58 -12.11
C TYR A 385 13.27 11.05 -12.13
N TYR A 386 13.51 10.44 -13.29
CA TYR A 386 13.39 9.00 -13.49
C TYR A 386 14.73 8.25 -13.36
N GLY A 387 15.81 8.98 -13.09
CA GLY A 387 17.13 8.39 -12.87
C GLY A 387 18.27 9.27 -13.37
N LYS A 388 19.49 8.89 -13.01
CA LYS A 388 20.71 9.53 -13.52
C LYS A 388 21.00 9.09 -14.95
N LYS A 389 21.75 9.90 -15.69
CA LYS A 389 22.32 9.56 -16.98
C LYS A 389 23.03 8.21 -16.92
N GLY A 390 22.82 7.37 -17.93
CA GLY A 390 23.37 6.02 -17.99
C GLY A 390 22.54 4.96 -17.28
N THR A 391 21.49 5.34 -16.53
CA THR A 391 20.53 4.35 -15.98
C THR A 391 19.84 3.62 -17.13
N VAL A 392 19.75 2.29 -17.02
CA VAL A 392 19.05 1.45 -18.01
C VAL A 392 17.67 1.09 -17.48
N LEU A 393 16.62 1.44 -18.22
CA LEU A 393 15.26 1.03 -17.90
C LEU A 393 15.04 -0.42 -18.33
N LYS A 394 14.99 -1.35 -17.37
CA LYS A 394 14.82 -2.78 -17.65
C LYS A 394 13.36 -3.21 -17.52
N GLN A 395 13.02 -4.31 -18.18
CA GLN A 395 11.82 -5.08 -17.83
C GLN A 395 11.85 -5.44 -16.33
N TYR A 396 10.69 -5.43 -15.72
CA TYR A 396 10.52 -5.69 -14.28
C TYR A 396 9.55 -6.83 -14.05
N ASP A 397 9.70 -7.50 -12.90
CA ASP A 397 8.94 -8.69 -12.60
C ASP A 397 7.45 -8.38 -12.47
N ALA A 398 6.64 -9.23 -13.10
CA ALA A 398 5.20 -9.21 -12.99
C ALA A 398 4.78 -9.98 -11.74
N ASP A 399 5.19 -9.47 -10.58
CA ASP A 399 5.10 -10.15 -9.29
C ASP A 399 3.63 -10.45 -8.87
N SER A 400 3.49 -11.22 -7.79
CA SER A 400 2.20 -11.64 -7.24
C SER A 400 1.18 -10.49 -6.98
N LYS A 401 1.59 -9.22 -6.83
CA LYS A 401 0.64 -8.11 -6.63
C LYS A 401 -0.15 -7.79 -7.91
N PHE A 402 0.49 -7.91 -9.07
CA PHE A 402 -0.20 -7.80 -10.35
C PHE A 402 -1.08 -9.01 -10.59
N LEU A 403 -0.57 -10.22 -10.31
CA LEU A 403 -1.40 -11.43 -10.38
C LEU A 403 -2.66 -11.30 -9.52
N LEU A 404 -2.59 -10.66 -8.35
CA LEU A 404 -3.74 -10.40 -7.50
C LEU A 404 -4.77 -9.48 -8.18
N SER A 405 -4.36 -8.37 -8.78
CA SER A 405 -5.30 -7.47 -9.45
C SER A 405 -5.96 -8.11 -10.67
N PHE A 406 -5.22 -8.88 -11.47
CA PHE A 406 -5.79 -9.66 -12.58
C PHE A 406 -6.77 -10.72 -12.09
N SER A 407 -6.42 -11.46 -11.02
CA SER A 407 -7.27 -12.49 -10.43
C SER A 407 -8.56 -11.89 -9.87
N ARG A 408 -8.47 -10.76 -9.16
CA ARG A 408 -9.62 -10.01 -8.64
C ARG A 408 -10.50 -9.48 -9.76
N ALA A 409 -9.91 -8.96 -10.85
CA ALA A 409 -10.68 -8.54 -12.02
C ALA A 409 -11.45 -9.71 -12.63
N TYR A 410 -10.84 -10.90 -12.70
CA TYR A 410 -11.49 -12.10 -13.21
C TYR A 410 -12.67 -12.57 -12.34
N THR A 411 -12.68 -12.28 -11.04
CA THR A 411 -13.85 -12.55 -10.17
C THR A 411 -15.10 -11.78 -10.61
N LEU A 412 -14.92 -10.62 -11.26
CA LEU A 412 -16.01 -9.76 -11.72
C LEU A 412 -16.25 -9.86 -13.24
N ASN A 413 -15.21 -10.22 -14.02
CA ASN A 413 -15.28 -10.39 -15.47
C ASN A 413 -14.42 -11.59 -15.93
N GLN A 414 -15.07 -12.71 -16.23
CA GLN A 414 -14.40 -13.96 -16.63
C GLN A 414 -13.92 -13.95 -18.10
N SER A 415 -13.15 -12.93 -18.49
CA SER A 415 -12.58 -12.79 -19.83
C SER A 415 -11.41 -13.75 -20.06
N LYS A 416 -11.31 -14.27 -21.29
CA LYS A 416 -10.18 -15.09 -21.74
C LYS A 416 -8.85 -14.34 -21.68
N ASP A 417 -8.87 -13.03 -21.97
CA ASP A 417 -7.65 -12.20 -21.97
C ASP A 417 -7.07 -12.10 -20.57
N LEU A 418 -7.91 -11.85 -19.57
CA LEU A 418 -7.50 -11.84 -18.16
C LEU A 418 -6.99 -13.21 -17.72
N TRP A 419 -7.67 -14.30 -18.09
CA TRP A 419 -7.25 -15.64 -17.72
C TRP A 419 -5.88 -16.02 -18.30
N GLN A 420 -5.59 -15.63 -19.55
CA GLN A 420 -4.30 -15.91 -20.17
C GLN A 420 -3.15 -15.26 -19.39
N VAL A 421 -3.35 -14.04 -18.90
CA VAL A 421 -2.38 -13.32 -18.07
C VAL A 421 -2.23 -13.99 -16.72
N ILE A 422 -3.34 -14.27 -16.02
CA ILE A 422 -3.34 -14.99 -14.74
C ILE A 422 -2.54 -16.29 -14.86
N ARG A 423 -2.78 -17.07 -15.92
CA ARG A 423 -2.08 -18.34 -16.18
C ARG A 423 -0.59 -18.14 -16.42
N GLY A 424 -0.19 -17.13 -17.18
CA GLY A 424 1.21 -16.80 -17.43
C GLY A 424 1.94 -16.36 -16.16
N LEU A 425 1.34 -15.45 -15.41
CA LEU A 425 1.87 -14.94 -14.15
C LEU A 425 1.98 -16.02 -13.07
N ALA A 426 0.97 -16.89 -12.91
CA ALA A 426 1.03 -18.00 -11.96
C ALA A 426 2.18 -18.97 -12.26
N LYS A 427 2.48 -19.22 -13.55
CA LYS A 427 3.65 -20.00 -13.95
C LYS A 427 4.96 -19.29 -13.60
N GLY A 428 5.04 -17.97 -13.85
CA GLY A 428 6.20 -17.15 -13.50
C GLY A 428 6.48 -17.10 -12.00
N GLU A 429 5.43 -17.11 -11.18
CA GLU A 429 5.49 -17.09 -9.71
C GLU A 429 5.65 -18.49 -9.07
N ASP A 430 6.00 -19.51 -9.87
CA ASP A 430 6.22 -20.89 -9.42
C ASP A 430 4.96 -21.55 -8.78
N LEU A 431 3.75 -21.13 -9.16
CA LEU A 431 2.49 -21.71 -8.69
C LEU A 431 2.00 -22.89 -9.56
N GLY A 432 2.66 -23.12 -10.69
CA GLY A 432 2.30 -24.13 -11.69
C GLY A 432 1.26 -23.63 -12.70
N ASP A 433 0.63 -24.55 -13.40
CA ASP A 433 -0.42 -24.24 -14.38
C ASP A 433 -1.79 -24.22 -13.70
N VAL A 434 -2.36 -23.02 -13.53
CA VAL A 434 -3.70 -22.81 -12.95
C VAL A 434 -4.85 -23.22 -13.87
N GLY A 435 -4.56 -23.73 -15.07
CA GLY A 435 -5.53 -24.35 -15.96
C GLY A 435 -5.71 -23.65 -17.31
N SER A 436 -6.24 -24.37 -18.29
CA SER A 436 -6.59 -23.83 -19.61
C SER A 436 -7.72 -22.78 -19.51
N THR A 437 -8.65 -23.02 -18.59
CA THR A 437 -9.68 -22.11 -18.08
C THR A 437 -9.83 -22.34 -16.57
N ALA A 438 -10.58 -21.47 -15.88
CA ALA A 438 -10.86 -21.61 -14.45
C ALA A 438 -11.38 -23.03 -14.09
N GLY A 439 -10.63 -23.76 -13.25
CA GLY A 439 -11.01 -25.10 -12.77
C GLY A 439 -10.85 -26.25 -13.78
N LYS A 440 -10.11 -26.07 -14.90
CA LYS A 440 -9.88 -27.11 -15.91
C LYS A 440 -8.40 -27.34 -16.16
N ASP A 441 -8.00 -28.59 -16.35
CA ASP A 441 -6.62 -29.00 -16.68
C ASP A 441 -5.54 -28.47 -15.73
N LEU A 442 -5.85 -28.44 -14.42
CA LEU A 442 -4.95 -27.94 -13.39
C LEU A 442 -3.67 -28.77 -13.32
N LYS A 443 -2.51 -28.08 -13.30
CA LYS A 443 -1.20 -28.67 -13.00
C LYS A 443 -0.47 -27.76 -12.02
N LEU A 444 -1.07 -27.57 -10.85
CA LEU A 444 -0.56 -26.75 -9.76
C LEU A 444 0.76 -27.32 -9.21
N ASN A 445 1.67 -26.44 -8.80
CA ASN A 445 2.94 -26.84 -8.22
C ASN A 445 2.86 -26.91 -6.68
N PHE A 446 2.46 -28.06 -6.13
CA PHE A 446 2.41 -28.26 -4.68
C PHE A 446 3.80 -28.31 -4.01
N GLN A 447 4.88 -28.32 -4.78
CA GLN A 447 6.27 -28.21 -4.30
C GLN A 447 6.85 -26.80 -4.53
N THR A 448 5.97 -25.81 -4.75
CA THR A 448 6.34 -24.41 -4.96
C THR A 448 7.30 -23.91 -3.89
N LYS A 449 8.24 -23.05 -4.28
CA LYS A 449 9.07 -22.28 -3.36
C LYS A 449 8.49 -20.92 -3.04
N ASN A 450 7.36 -20.55 -3.64
CA ASN A 450 6.71 -19.28 -3.42
C ASN A 450 6.36 -19.10 -1.93
N HIS A 451 6.66 -17.92 -1.40
CA HIS A 451 6.44 -17.53 -0.02
C HIS A 451 5.83 -16.11 0.05
N SER A 452 5.11 -15.70 -0.99
CA SER A 452 4.50 -14.38 -1.09
C SER A 452 3.12 -14.37 -0.42
N PRO A 453 2.83 -13.41 0.49
CA PRO A 453 1.49 -13.25 1.05
C PRO A 453 0.46 -12.89 -0.05
N TYR A 454 0.88 -12.19 -1.11
CA TYR A 454 0.03 -11.90 -2.26
C TYR A 454 -0.42 -13.17 -2.99
N ALA A 455 0.44 -14.18 -3.10
CA ALA A 455 0.08 -15.46 -3.73
C ALA A 455 -1.02 -16.20 -2.95
N ILE A 456 -1.06 -16.08 -1.62
CA ILE A 456 -2.18 -16.61 -0.82
C ILE A 456 -3.49 -15.91 -1.20
N PHE A 457 -3.50 -14.58 -1.27
CA PHE A 457 -4.71 -13.83 -1.67
C PHE A 457 -5.17 -14.20 -3.09
N VAL A 458 -4.24 -14.37 -4.03
CA VAL A 458 -4.52 -14.86 -5.40
C VAL A 458 -5.22 -16.21 -5.37
N LEU A 459 -4.66 -17.18 -4.64
CA LEU A 459 -5.17 -18.54 -4.60
C LEU A 459 -6.54 -18.61 -3.92
N ILE A 460 -6.79 -17.74 -2.94
CA ILE A 460 -8.11 -17.57 -2.35
C ILE A 460 -9.10 -17.00 -3.38
N ASP A 461 -8.72 -15.98 -4.16
CA ASP A 461 -9.57 -15.45 -5.22
C ASP A 461 -9.92 -16.53 -6.25
N LEU A 462 -8.93 -17.29 -6.73
CA LEU A 462 -9.15 -18.41 -7.65
C LEU A 462 -10.04 -19.51 -7.05
N TYR A 463 -9.87 -19.83 -5.77
CA TYR A 463 -10.78 -20.72 -5.05
C TYR A 463 -12.21 -20.15 -5.00
N THR A 464 -12.39 -18.84 -4.75
CA THR A 464 -13.73 -18.26 -4.66
C THR A 464 -14.51 -18.40 -5.96
N ILE A 465 -13.83 -18.32 -7.10
CA ILE A 465 -14.41 -18.45 -8.45
C ILE A 465 -14.70 -19.91 -8.80
N THR A 466 -13.73 -20.80 -8.57
CA THR A 466 -13.77 -22.19 -9.06
C THR A 466 -14.39 -23.17 -8.08
N LYS A 467 -14.37 -22.84 -6.79
CA LYS A 467 -14.62 -23.73 -5.65
C LYS A 467 -13.71 -24.97 -5.61
N ASP A 468 -12.62 -24.98 -6.37
CA ASP A 468 -11.66 -26.08 -6.37
C ASP A 468 -10.68 -25.96 -5.20
N ARG A 469 -10.71 -26.93 -4.29
CA ARG A 469 -9.86 -26.95 -3.09
C ARG A 469 -8.37 -27.10 -3.40
N ALA A 470 -7.99 -27.50 -4.61
CA ALA A 470 -6.60 -27.57 -5.02
C ALA A 470 -5.88 -26.21 -4.89
N TYR A 471 -6.60 -25.09 -5.11
CA TYR A 471 -6.03 -23.75 -4.89
C TYR A 471 -5.74 -23.46 -3.42
N LEU A 472 -6.63 -23.88 -2.49
CA LEU A 472 -6.37 -23.72 -1.05
C LEU A 472 -5.24 -24.64 -0.56
N GLN A 473 -5.13 -25.85 -1.12
CA GLN A 473 -4.01 -26.75 -0.84
C GLN A 473 -2.67 -26.17 -1.30
N LEU A 474 -2.65 -25.52 -2.47
CA LEU A 474 -1.47 -24.79 -2.92
C LEU A 474 -1.19 -23.57 -2.02
N ALA A 475 -2.23 -22.87 -1.55
CA ALA A 475 -2.07 -21.77 -0.61
C ALA A 475 -1.47 -22.23 0.73
N ASP A 476 -1.79 -23.45 1.18
CA ASP A 476 -1.13 -24.06 2.34
C ASP A 476 0.37 -24.32 2.09
N ALA A 477 0.76 -24.73 0.88
CA ALA A 477 2.18 -24.88 0.54
C ALA A 477 2.92 -23.52 0.61
N VAL A 478 2.31 -22.46 0.06
CA VAL A 478 2.84 -21.09 0.18
C VAL A 478 2.88 -20.62 1.64
N ALA A 479 1.83 -20.88 2.41
CA ALA A 479 1.77 -20.55 3.83
C ALA A 479 2.87 -21.26 4.64
N ASN A 480 3.14 -22.53 4.37
CA ASN A 480 4.23 -23.27 5.01
C ASN A 480 5.60 -22.68 4.65
N ASN A 481 5.79 -22.23 3.41
CA ASN A 481 7.00 -21.53 3.02
C ASN A 481 7.12 -20.17 3.73
N ILE A 482 6.03 -19.43 3.91
CA ILE A 482 6.00 -18.20 4.73
C ILE A 482 6.45 -18.50 6.15
N MET A 483 5.88 -19.51 6.79
CA MET A 483 6.25 -19.89 8.16
C MET A 483 7.74 -20.25 8.25
N LYS A 484 8.30 -20.92 7.23
CA LYS A 484 9.71 -21.32 7.21
C LYS A 484 10.68 -20.15 6.95
N GLN A 485 10.29 -19.19 6.10
CA GLN A 485 11.20 -18.17 5.58
C GLN A 485 11.01 -16.79 6.19
N HIS A 486 9.87 -16.55 6.84
CA HIS A 486 9.50 -15.23 7.34
C HIS A 486 9.09 -15.23 8.81
N TYR A 487 8.74 -16.38 9.41
CA TYR A 487 8.39 -16.44 10.82
C TYR A 487 9.56 -16.93 11.69
N VAL A 488 10.11 -16.04 12.52
CA VAL A 488 11.21 -16.36 13.42
C VAL A 488 11.08 -15.57 14.72
N ALA A 489 11.34 -16.24 15.85
CA ALA A 489 11.34 -15.63 17.19
C ALA A 489 10.06 -14.84 17.53
N GLY A 490 8.91 -15.22 16.98
CA GLY A 490 7.64 -14.53 17.24
C GLY A 490 7.32 -13.37 16.28
N PHE A 491 8.19 -13.08 15.31
CA PHE A 491 8.00 -12.02 14.32
C PHE A 491 7.76 -12.58 12.91
N PHE A 492 7.02 -11.82 12.09
CA PHE A 492 7.04 -11.96 10.64
C PHE A 492 7.98 -10.90 10.04
N LEU A 493 9.02 -11.34 9.33
CA LEU A 493 10.08 -10.50 8.77
C LEU A 493 10.13 -10.64 7.25
N ASP A 494 10.50 -9.57 6.53
CA ASP A 494 10.72 -9.64 5.07
C ASP A 494 11.90 -10.54 4.71
N HIS A 495 12.92 -10.59 5.56
CA HIS A 495 14.01 -11.54 5.50
C HIS A 495 14.38 -12.04 6.91
N LEU A 496 14.88 -13.27 7.04
CA LEU A 496 15.28 -13.82 8.35
C LEU A 496 16.38 -13.02 9.07
N ASP A 497 17.14 -12.22 8.33
CA ASP A 497 18.18 -11.32 8.83
C ASP A 497 17.74 -9.84 8.84
N SER A 498 16.45 -9.53 8.63
CA SER A 498 15.91 -8.19 8.83
C SER A 498 16.14 -7.71 10.26
N GLN A 499 16.57 -6.46 10.41
CA GLN A 499 16.81 -5.87 11.74
C GLN A 499 15.51 -5.53 12.47
N TRP A 500 14.46 -5.21 11.72
CA TRP A 500 13.21 -4.67 12.23
C TRP A 500 12.02 -5.50 11.77
N ALA A 501 11.12 -5.82 12.70
CA ALA A 501 9.79 -6.28 12.38
C ALA A 501 8.86 -5.08 12.21
N ASN A 502 8.14 -5.01 11.09
CA ASN A 502 7.10 -4.02 10.85
C ASN A 502 5.76 -4.54 11.40
N ILE A 503 5.10 -3.77 12.27
CA ILE A 503 3.80 -4.15 12.83
C ILE A 503 2.72 -4.29 11.74
N ASP A 504 2.84 -3.53 10.65
CA ASP A 504 1.90 -3.51 9.52
C ASP A 504 2.15 -4.61 8.48
N SER A 505 2.96 -5.61 8.85
CA SER A 505 3.23 -6.79 8.05
C SER A 505 1.95 -7.50 7.58
N ILE A 506 1.90 -7.85 6.28
CA ILE A 506 0.74 -8.51 5.66
C ILE A 506 0.81 -10.05 5.69
N TYR A 507 1.95 -10.64 6.08
CA TYR A 507 2.07 -12.09 6.28
C TYR A 507 0.99 -12.65 7.22
N PRO A 508 0.81 -12.13 8.46
CA PRO A 508 -0.23 -12.64 9.36
C PRO A 508 -1.64 -12.42 8.80
N TYR A 509 -1.87 -11.36 8.04
CA TYR A 509 -3.16 -11.06 7.44
C TYR A 509 -3.51 -12.07 6.32
N ALA A 510 -2.56 -12.39 5.44
CA ALA A 510 -2.74 -13.41 4.41
C ALA A 510 -3.03 -14.80 5.02
N LEU A 511 -2.27 -15.20 6.03
CA LEU A 511 -2.45 -16.47 6.74
C LEU A 511 -3.81 -16.54 7.46
N LEU A 512 -4.23 -15.46 8.12
CA LEU A 512 -5.55 -15.36 8.74
C LEU A 512 -6.69 -15.50 7.71
N THR A 513 -6.52 -14.88 6.54
CA THR A 513 -7.50 -14.91 5.46
C THR A 513 -7.62 -16.32 4.86
N LEU A 514 -6.51 -17.06 4.78
CA LEU A 514 -6.51 -18.47 4.39
C LEU A 514 -7.29 -19.34 5.39
N GLU A 515 -7.14 -19.12 6.70
CA GLU A 515 -7.95 -19.82 7.70
C GLU A 515 -9.44 -19.49 7.55
N ALA A 516 -9.78 -18.23 7.31
CA ALA A 516 -11.17 -17.83 7.04
C ALA A 516 -11.73 -18.48 5.76
N ALA A 517 -10.92 -18.69 4.71
CA ALA A 517 -11.31 -19.42 3.50
C ALA A 517 -11.74 -20.85 3.82
N TYR A 518 -10.96 -21.56 4.63
CA TYR A 518 -11.28 -22.93 5.03
C TYR A 518 -12.51 -23.04 5.92
N LEU A 519 -12.78 -22.01 6.72
CA LEU A 519 -13.96 -21.93 7.57
C LEU A 519 -15.22 -21.45 6.83
N ASN A 520 -15.11 -21.09 5.54
CA ASN A 520 -16.16 -20.43 4.76
C ASN A 520 -16.65 -19.10 5.40
N ARG A 521 -15.72 -18.33 5.96
CA ARG A 521 -15.98 -17.06 6.66
C ARG A 521 -15.22 -15.88 6.05
N LEU A 522 -14.89 -15.97 4.75
CA LEU A 522 -14.14 -14.91 4.04
C LEU A 522 -14.87 -13.56 4.05
N ASP A 523 -16.19 -13.57 3.93
CA ASP A 523 -16.99 -12.34 3.90
C ASP A 523 -17.00 -11.60 5.26
N GLU A 524 -16.47 -12.23 6.33
CA GLU A 524 -16.32 -11.64 7.66
C GLU A 524 -14.91 -11.06 7.89
N ILE A 525 -13.99 -11.22 6.93
CA ILE A 525 -12.64 -10.67 6.97
C ILE A 525 -12.59 -9.45 6.05
N ALA A 526 -11.96 -8.37 6.52
CA ALA A 526 -11.76 -7.18 5.69
C ALA A 526 -11.09 -7.57 4.35
N PRO A 527 -11.49 -6.98 3.22
CA PRO A 527 -10.84 -7.25 1.94
C PRO A 527 -9.43 -6.66 1.92
N PHE A 528 -8.46 -7.43 1.43
CA PHE A 528 -7.12 -6.93 1.17
C PHE A 528 -7.10 -6.14 -0.15
N ILE A 529 -6.81 -4.84 -0.04
CA ILE A 529 -6.69 -3.90 -1.17
C ILE A 529 -5.29 -3.28 -1.28
N ASN A 530 -4.29 -3.94 -0.68
CA ASN A 530 -2.88 -3.55 -0.75
C ASN A 530 -2.58 -2.12 -0.29
N GLY A 531 -3.19 -1.70 0.83
CA GLY A 531 -2.85 -0.43 1.48
C GLY A 531 -1.66 -0.57 2.41
N ALA A 532 -0.81 0.45 2.48
CA ALA A 532 0.29 0.53 3.45
C ALA A 532 0.63 1.99 3.77
N GLY A 533 0.94 2.26 5.04
CA GLY A 533 1.45 3.57 5.45
C GLY A 533 2.97 3.69 5.30
N PHE A 534 3.45 4.92 5.42
CA PHE A 534 4.87 5.23 5.46
C PHE A 534 5.08 6.55 6.22
N THR A 535 6.32 6.78 6.62
CA THR A 535 6.82 8.03 7.20
C THR A 535 8.04 8.44 6.40
N GLU A 536 8.06 9.65 5.85
CA GLU A 536 9.15 10.20 5.06
C GLU A 536 9.58 11.57 5.61
N GLY A 537 10.89 11.78 5.69
CA GLY A 537 11.45 13.09 5.92
C GLY A 537 12.96 13.07 6.05
N GLU A 538 13.48 14.01 6.84
CA GLU A 538 14.89 14.04 7.19
C GLU A 538 15.21 12.98 8.23
N PHE A 539 16.35 12.31 8.05
CA PHE A 539 16.85 11.33 8.99
C PHE A 539 18.34 11.56 9.25
N ARG A 540 18.71 11.68 10.53
CA ARG A 540 20.09 11.83 10.98
C ARG A 540 20.80 10.48 10.99
N LEU A 541 21.83 10.36 10.17
CA LEU A 541 22.72 9.20 10.07
C LEU A 541 23.66 9.12 11.28
N ASN A 542 24.30 7.97 11.46
CA ASN A 542 25.23 7.73 12.56
C ASN A 542 26.48 8.64 12.50
N ASP A 543 26.88 9.09 11.32
CA ASP A 543 27.98 10.05 11.12
C ASP A 543 27.55 11.52 11.32
N GLY A 544 26.30 11.75 11.75
CA GLY A 544 25.73 13.08 11.97
C GLY A 544 25.18 13.76 10.72
N LYS A 545 25.35 13.19 9.52
CA LYS A 545 24.80 13.78 8.29
C LYS A 545 23.28 13.58 8.22
N ILE A 546 22.61 14.51 7.54
CA ILE A 546 21.18 14.41 7.29
C ILE A 546 20.92 13.78 5.92
N ARG A 547 20.20 12.66 5.92
CA ARG A 547 19.64 12.05 4.71
C ARG A 547 18.22 12.57 4.52
N VAL A 548 18.04 13.46 3.54
CA VAL A 548 16.74 13.97 3.10
C VAL A 548 15.94 12.90 2.34
N SER A 549 14.61 12.95 2.45
CA SER A 549 13.69 11.99 1.81
C SER A 549 13.95 10.53 2.21
N THR A 550 14.31 10.31 3.48
CA THR A 550 14.37 8.97 4.05
C THR A 550 12.94 8.54 4.38
N SER A 551 12.52 7.36 3.91
CA SER A 551 11.33 6.67 4.41
C SER A 551 11.69 5.62 5.46
N ASP A 552 10.79 5.39 6.41
CA ASP A 552 10.80 4.23 7.32
C ASP A 552 10.93 2.89 6.58
N GLN A 553 10.44 2.77 5.36
CA GLN A 553 10.64 1.59 4.51
C GLN A 553 12.12 1.29 4.26
N HIS A 554 12.98 2.31 4.14
CA HIS A 554 14.42 2.08 4.03
C HIS A 554 15.01 1.49 5.32
N ILE A 555 14.42 1.78 6.48
CA ILE A 555 14.86 1.25 7.78
C ILE A 555 14.39 -0.20 7.91
N PHE A 556 13.15 -0.50 7.56
CA PHE A 556 12.63 -1.87 7.54
C PHE A 556 13.37 -2.78 6.55
N ALA A 557 13.93 -2.22 5.48
CA ALA A 557 14.76 -2.94 4.51
C ALA A 557 16.19 -3.27 5.01
N LEU A 558 16.63 -2.76 6.16
CA LEU A 558 17.98 -3.02 6.68
C LEU A 558 18.13 -4.47 7.14
N ARG A 559 19.20 -5.12 6.68
CA ARG A 559 19.54 -6.52 6.98
C ARG A 559 20.88 -6.64 7.69
N GLY A 560 21.02 -7.64 8.56
CA GLY A 560 22.25 -7.91 9.30
C GLY A 560 22.78 -6.65 9.99
N ASN A 561 24.00 -6.22 9.65
CA ASN A 561 24.64 -5.02 10.19
C ASN A 561 24.60 -3.81 9.24
N GLN A 562 23.70 -3.80 8.25
CA GLN A 562 23.55 -2.67 7.33
C GLN A 562 23.11 -1.41 8.06
N GLU A 563 23.58 -0.27 7.58
CA GLU A 563 23.15 1.05 8.03
C GLU A 563 22.67 1.86 6.83
N LEU A 564 21.81 2.86 7.08
CA LEU A 564 21.43 3.81 6.04
C LEU A 564 22.68 4.56 5.55
N SER A 565 22.90 4.55 4.24
CA SER A 565 23.95 5.36 3.62
C SER A 565 23.40 6.72 3.16
N SER A 566 24.30 7.68 2.91
CA SER A 566 23.96 8.98 2.32
C SER A 566 23.54 8.87 0.84
N SER A 567 23.80 7.73 0.18
CA SER A 567 23.35 7.50 -1.19
C SER A 567 21.89 7.03 -1.20
N ARG A 568 21.07 7.61 -2.09
CA ARG A 568 19.64 7.27 -2.26
C ARG A 568 19.42 5.98 -3.07
N HIS A 569 20.38 5.06 -3.09
CA HIS A 569 20.29 3.83 -3.88
C HIS A 569 19.41 2.79 -3.20
#